data_AF-A0A3D1LBH1-F1
#
_entry.id   AF-A0A3D1LBH1-F1
#
_cell.length_a   1.000
_cell.length_b   1.000
_cell.length_c   1.000
_cell.angle_alpha   90.00
_cell.angle_beta   90.00
_cell.angle_gamma   90.00
#
_symmetry.space_group_name_H-M   'P 1'
#
loop_
_entity.id
_entity.type
_entity.pdbx_description
1 polymer ?
#
loop_
_entity_poly.entity_id
_entity_poly.type
_entity_poly.pdbx_seq_one_letter_code
_entity_poly.pdbx_strand_id
1 'polypeptide(L)'
;AGFGVQRLEKEHYRKIHRAIERALADGAFGVSLGLGYAPECFYTTEELVEALAPLSNSGIPITVHMRQEGSGVEQALEEMIAVGKALRTPVEISHLKSIGKTNWRRSTPNMLRRMELAREEGVEIYCDAYPYTAGSTQLIHILPPECQEGGLGVLSENLREPSFRAHIRHRMETGSDFENISLLVGWENIVASSVTLPQHKCFEGKTIAQIAAMEQKDPFDCAFDLLADEHCAVSMIDFITAEEDIEAILRDETTCVISDSTYPT
;
A
#
# COMPACT_ATOMS: atom_id res chain seq x y z
N ALA A 1 5.93 -11.05 -15.28
CA ALA A 1 5.88 -9.63 -15.68
C ALA A 1 7.02 -8.94 -14.94
N GLY A 2 7.86 -8.17 -15.62
CA GLY A 2 8.91 -7.38 -14.96
C GLY A 2 8.35 -6.06 -14.44
N PHE A 3 9.13 -5.36 -13.61
CA PHE A 3 8.81 -4.05 -13.02
C PHE A 3 8.71 -2.88 -14.04
N GLY A 4 8.71 -3.16 -15.34
CA GLY A 4 8.61 -2.13 -16.38
C GLY A 4 7.16 -1.73 -16.65
N VAL A 5 6.95 -0.47 -17.03
CA VAL A 5 5.66 0.08 -17.49
C VAL A 5 5.29 -0.54 -18.83
N GLN A 6 4.79 -1.78 -18.83
CA GLN A 6 4.17 -2.41 -20.00
C GLN A 6 2.67 -2.41 -19.80
N ARG A 7 1.97 -1.60 -20.62
CA ARG A 7 0.52 -1.74 -20.81
C ARG A 7 0.19 -3.19 -21.16
N LEU A 8 -0.92 -3.69 -20.64
CA LEU A 8 -1.31 -5.08 -20.87
C LEU A 8 -1.74 -5.27 -22.33
N GLU A 9 -1.08 -6.17 -23.04
CA GLU A 9 -1.48 -6.59 -24.37
C GLU A 9 -2.43 -7.79 -24.29
N LYS A 10 -3.10 -8.12 -25.40
CA LYS A 10 -4.03 -9.26 -25.48
C LYS A 10 -3.41 -10.58 -25.02
N GLU A 11 -2.12 -10.80 -25.25
CA GLU A 11 -1.45 -12.02 -24.77
C GLU A 11 -1.27 -12.01 -23.24
N HIS A 12 -1.02 -10.85 -22.64
CA HIS A 12 -0.92 -10.71 -21.20
C HIS A 12 -2.27 -11.03 -20.53
N TYR A 13 -3.37 -10.47 -21.03
CA TYR A 13 -4.71 -10.79 -20.52
C TYR A 13 -5.01 -12.29 -20.60
N ARG A 14 -4.75 -12.95 -21.72
CA ARG A 14 -4.94 -14.42 -21.84
C ARG A 14 -4.13 -15.22 -20.81
N LYS A 15 -2.91 -14.79 -20.50
CA LYS A 15 -2.07 -15.43 -19.48
C LYS A 15 -2.63 -15.21 -18.08
N ILE A 16 -3.04 -13.99 -17.77
CA ILE A 16 -3.68 -13.62 -16.49
C ILE A 16 -4.97 -14.43 -16.31
N HIS A 17 -5.86 -14.43 -17.31
CA HIS A 17 -7.13 -15.15 -17.27
C HIS A 17 -6.93 -16.64 -17.02
N ARG A 18 -6.03 -17.28 -17.78
CA ARG A 18 -5.73 -18.71 -17.59
C ARG A 18 -5.17 -19.00 -16.19
N ALA A 19 -4.36 -18.10 -15.64
CA ALA A 19 -3.80 -18.26 -14.30
C ALA A 19 -4.90 -18.16 -13.23
N ILE A 20 -5.79 -17.16 -13.34
CA ILE A 20 -6.95 -17.01 -12.45
C ILE A 20 -7.86 -18.23 -12.54
N GLU A 21 -8.31 -18.60 -13.74
CA GLU A 21 -9.20 -19.75 -13.96
C GLU A 21 -8.61 -21.04 -13.38
N ARG A 22 -7.30 -21.27 -13.58
CA ARG A 22 -6.62 -22.43 -13.02
C ARG A 22 -6.58 -22.38 -11.49
N ALA A 23 -6.19 -21.26 -10.90
CA ALA A 23 -6.11 -21.12 -9.45
C ALA A 23 -7.49 -21.34 -8.79
N LEU A 24 -8.55 -20.80 -9.39
CA LEU A 24 -9.92 -21.01 -8.93
C LEU A 24 -10.36 -22.48 -9.08
N ALA A 25 -10.02 -23.12 -10.20
CA ALA A 25 -10.28 -24.56 -10.40
C ALA A 25 -9.50 -25.44 -9.42
N ASP A 26 -8.31 -25.02 -9.02
CA ASP A 26 -7.46 -25.69 -8.02
C ASP A 26 -7.94 -25.42 -6.57
N GLY A 27 -8.96 -24.57 -6.38
CA GLY A 27 -9.64 -24.35 -5.09
C GLY A 27 -9.38 -23.01 -4.41
N ALA A 28 -8.80 -22.03 -5.10
CA ALA A 28 -8.65 -20.68 -4.56
C ALA A 28 -10.01 -20.02 -4.29
N PHE A 29 -10.12 -19.27 -3.18
CA PHE A 29 -11.37 -18.64 -2.73
C PHE A 29 -11.56 -17.20 -3.22
N GLY A 30 -10.56 -16.59 -3.85
CA GLY A 30 -10.59 -15.17 -4.22
C GLY A 30 -9.34 -14.75 -4.99
N VAL A 31 -9.32 -13.50 -5.41
CA VAL A 31 -8.15 -12.85 -6.00
C VAL A 31 -7.81 -11.62 -5.19
N SER A 32 -6.56 -11.54 -4.71
CA SER A 32 -6.06 -10.38 -3.97
C SER A 32 -5.25 -9.44 -4.86
N LEU A 33 -5.37 -8.14 -4.64
CA LEU A 33 -4.67 -7.09 -5.39
C LEU A 33 -3.89 -6.17 -4.44
N GLY A 34 -2.70 -5.74 -4.87
CA GLY A 34 -1.87 -4.75 -4.21
C GLY A 34 -1.66 -3.50 -5.06
N LEU A 35 -2.69 -2.68 -5.23
CA LEU A 35 -2.69 -1.58 -6.21
C LEU A 35 -1.73 -0.43 -5.87
N GLY A 36 -1.27 -0.35 -4.62
CA GLY A 36 -0.21 0.57 -4.19
C GLY A 36 1.20 0.16 -4.66
N TYR A 37 1.36 -1.04 -5.21
CA TYR A 37 2.66 -1.64 -5.54
C TYR A 37 2.79 -1.96 -7.03
N ALA A 38 4.03 -1.99 -7.50
CA ALA A 38 4.31 -2.44 -8.86
C ALA A 38 4.13 -3.97 -8.97
N PRO A 39 3.59 -4.48 -10.10
CA PRO A 39 3.23 -3.74 -11.31
C PRO A 39 1.78 -3.20 -11.34
N GLU A 40 0.91 -3.57 -10.39
CA GLU A 40 -0.52 -3.21 -10.46
C GLU A 40 -0.79 -1.70 -10.36
N CYS A 41 0.09 -0.93 -9.72
CA CYS A 41 -0.03 0.52 -9.60
C CYS A 41 -0.10 1.26 -10.96
N PHE A 42 0.32 0.61 -12.05
CA PHE A 42 0.29 1.18 -13.40
C PHE A 42 -0.99 0.90 -14.20
N TYR A 43 -1.84 -0.02 -13.74
CA TYR A 43 -3.07 -0.38 -14.45
C TYR A 43 -4.13 0.70 -14.32
N THR A 44 -4.80 1.03 -15.43
CA THR A 44 -6.05 1.81 -15.35
C THR A 44 -7.17 0.95 -14.77
N THR A 45 -8.25 1.58 -14.32
CA THR A 45 -9.44 0.87 -13.85
C THR A 45 -10.02 -0.07 -14.93
N GLU A 46 -9.98 0.33 -16.20
CA GLU A 46 -10.44 -0.52 -17.31
C GLU A 46 -9.52 -1.72 -17.54
N GLU A 47 -8.19 -1.53 -17.46
CA GLU A 47 -7.23 -2.63 -17.55
C GLU A 47 -7.42 -3.61 -16.38
N LEU A 48 -7.74 -3.11 -15.19
CA LEU A 48 -8.03 -3.93 -14.02
C LEU A 48 -9.31 -4.75 -14.20
N VAL A 49 -10.39 -4.14 -14.68
CA VAL A 49 -11.65 -4.84 -14.99
C VAL A 49 -11.42 -5.93 -16.05
N GLU A 50 -10.67 -5.63 -17.12
CA GLU A 50 -10.35 -6.62 -18.16
C GLU A 50 -9.48 -7.75 -17.60
N ALA A 51 -8.48 -7.46 -16.77
CA ALA A 51 -7.63 -8.47 -16.14
C ALA A 51 -8.42 -9.42 -15.23
N LEU A 52 -9.44 -8.90 -14.54
CA LEU A 52 -10.29 -9.62 -13.59
C LEU A 52 -11.59 -10.17 -14.21
N ALA A 53 -11.76 -10.07 -15.54
CA ALA A 53 -12.92 -10.56 -16.25
C ALA A 53 -13.37 -12.01 -15.90
N PRO A 54 -12.46 -12.98 -15.60
CA PRO A 54 -12.87 -14.33 -15.18
C PRO A 54 -13.71 -14.37 -13.89
N LEU A 55 -13.67 -13.33 -13.05
CA LEU A 55 -14.46 -13.24 -11.83
C LEU A 55 -15.87 -12.70 -12.07
N SER A 56 -16.20 -12.28 -13.30
CA SER A 56 -17.47 -11.60 -13.55
C SER A 56 -18.69 -12.50 -13.27
N ASN A 57 -19.61 -12.04 -12.42
CA ASN A 57 -20.78 -12.78 -11.93
C ASN A 57 -20.45 -14.13 -11.25
N SER A 58 -19.21 -14.33 -10.82
CA SER A 58 -18.77 -15.60 -10.23
C SER A 58 -19.16 -15.74 -8.75
N GLY A 59 -19.39 -14.62 -8.06
CA GLY A 59 -19.54 -14.57 -6.60
C GLY A 59 -18.21 -14.73 -5.84
N ILE A 60 -17.09 -14.84 -6.56
CA ILE A 60 -15.75 -15.00 -5.97
C ILE A 60 -15.19 -13.60 -5.64
N PRO A 61 -14.80 -13.34 -4.39
CA PRO A 61 -14.40 -12.01 -3.95
C PRO A 61 -13.06 -11.55 -4.53
N ILE A 62 -12.97 -10.24 -4.74
CA ILE A 62 -11.72 -9.51 -4.92
C ILE A 62 -11.34 -8.91 -3.57
N THR A 63 -10.17 -9.22 -3.03
CA THR A 63 -9.62 -8.51 -1.87
C THR A 63 -8.58 -7.50 -2.34
N VAL A 64 -8.51 -6.31 -1.74
CA VAL A 64 -7.66 -5.25 -2.30
C VAL A 64 -7.00 -4.37 -1.23
N HIS A 65 -5.68 -4.28 -1.29
CA HIS A 65 -4.94 -3.11 -0.82
C HIS A 65 -5.07 -2.02 -1.89
N MET A 66 -5.80 -0.97 -1.56
CA MET A 66 -6.20 0.07 -2.50
C MET A 66 -4.99 0.83 -3.07
N ARG A 67 -5.20 1.52 -4.19
CA ARG A 67 -4.15 2.26 -4.89
C ARG A 67 -3.56 3.39 -4.04
N GLN A 68 -4.40 4.03 -3.24
CA GLN A 68 -4.03 5.07 -2.30
C GLN A 68 -4.87 4.90 -1.02
N GLU A 69 -4.24 5.13 0.13
CA GLU A 69 -4.80 5.14 1.47
C GLU A 69 -4.75 6.55 2.11
N GLY A 70 -4.05 7.50 1.47
CA GLY A 70 -3.85 8.89 1.91
C GLY A 70 -4.77 9.88 1.20
N SER A 71 -4.19 10.89 0.56
CA SER A 71 -4.96 12.01 0.00
C SER A 71 -5.97 11.62 -1.09
N GLY A 72 -5.75 10.52 -1.82
CA GLY A 72 -6.68 10.01 -2.82
C GLY A 72 -7.44 8.76 -2.40
N VAL A 73 -7.52 8.47 -1.09
CA VAL A 73 -8.18 7.25 -0.59
C VAL A 73 -9.65 7.14 -0.99
N GLU A 74 -10.37 8.26 -1.01
CA GLU A 74 -11.78 8.27 -1.41
C GLU A 74 -11.94 7.90 -2.89
N GLN A 75 -11.04 8.37 -3.76
CA GLN A 75 -11.01 8.04 -5.19
C GLN A 75 -10.59 6.59 -5.42
N ALA A 76 -9.65 6.06 -4.62
CA ALA A 76 -9.25 4.66 -4.69
C ALA A 76 -10.40 3.72 -4.27
N LEU A 77 -11.20 4.11 -3.28
CA LEU A 77 -12.42 3.40 -2.92
C LEU A 77 -13.46 3.46 -4.04
N GLU A 78 -13.68 4.63 -4.65
CA GLU A 78 -14.57 4.78 -5.81
C GLU A 78 -14.16 3.88 -6.99
N GLU A 79 -12.86 3.75 -7.25
CA GLU A 79 -12.31 2.83 -8.26
C GLU A 79 -12.76 1.39 -7.96
N MET A 80 -12.61 0.93 -6.72
CA MET A 80 -12.96 -0.45 -6.35
C MET A 80 -14.48 -0.70 -6.33
N ILE A 81 -15.29 0.31 -5.98
CA ILE A 81 -16.75 0.26 -6.17
C ILE A 81 -17.09 0.10 -7.66
N ALA A 82 -16.43 0.86 -8.55
CA ALA A 82 -16.64 0.77 -9.98
C ALA A 82 -16.24 -0.61 -10.54
N VAL A 83 -15.12 -1.18 -10.07
CA VAL A 83 -14.69 -2.55 -10.42
C VAL A 83 -15.72 -3.58 -9.97
N GLY A 84 -16.17 -3.52 -8.71
CA GLY A 84 -17.20 -4.42 -8.17
C GLY A 84 -18.51 -4.34 -8.96
N LYS A 85 -18.93 -3.12 -9.36
CA LYS A 85 -20.11 -2.89 -10.20
C LYS A 85 -19.95 -3.44 -11.62
N ALA A 86 -18.78 -3.26 -12.24
CA ALA A 86 -18.51 -3.72 -13.60
C ALA A 86 -18.46 -5.26 -13.69
N LEU A 87 -17.81 -5.90 -12.71
CA LEU A 87 -17.66 -7.35 -12.68
C LEU A 87 -18.85 -8.06 -12.06
N ARG A 88 -19.64 -7.39 -11.21
CA ARG A 88 -20.74 -7.98 -10.43
C ARG A 88 -20.22 -9.13 -9.56
N THR A 89 -19.18 -8.85 -8.79
CA THR A 89 -18.58 -9.78 -7.83
C THR A 89 -18.24 -9.04 -6.54
N PRO A 90 -18.18 -9.73 -5.38
CA PRO A 90 -17.88 -9.07 -4.11
C PRO A 90 -16.50 -8.43 -4.07
N VAL A 91 -16.37 -7.34 -3.34
CA VAL A 91 -15.10 -6.64 -3.09
C VAL A 91 -14.89 -6.46 -1.59
N GLU A 92 -13.72 -6.87 -1.09
CA GLU A 92 -13.25 -6.65 0.28
C GLU A 92 -12.10 -5.65 0.26
N ILE A 93 -12.30 -4.48 0.85
CA ILE A 93 -11.23 -3.52 1.07
C ILE A 93 -10.39 -4.00 2.24
N SER A 94 -9.16 -4.42 1.96
CA SER A 94 -8.23 -4.83 3.01
C SER A 94 -7.83 -3.62 3.85
N HIS A 95 -7.72 -3.84 5.16
CA HIS A 95 -7.22 -2.94 6.19
C HIS A 95 -7.63 -1.48 5.96
N LEU A 96 -8.94 -1.22 5.80
CA LEU A 96 -9.48 0.10 5.48
C LEU A 96 -8.94 1.14 6.45
N LYS A 97 -8.37 2.21 5.92
CA LYS A 97 -7.78 3.29 6.71
C LYS A 97 -7.69 4.59 5.91
N SER A 98 -7.63 5.72 6.62
CA SER A 98 -7.26 7.02 6.06
C SER A 98 -5.93 7.45 6.67
N ILE A 99 -4.86 7.50 5.87
CA ILE A 99 -3.52 7.84 6.38
C ILE A 99 -3.22 9.33 6.26
N GLY A 100 -2.44 9.84 7.21
CA GLY A 100 -1.96 11.21 7.23
C GLY A 100 -2.94 12.24 7.80
N LYS A 101 -2.39 13.20 8.54
CA LYS A 101 -3.15 14.18 9.35
C LYS A 101 -4.20 14.98 8.57
N THR A 102 -3.99 15.17 7.27
CA THR A 102 -4.92 15.90 6.39
C THR A 102 -6.21 15.13 6.10
N ASN A 103 -6.21 13.80 6.24
CA ASN A 103 -7.34 12.93 5.91
C ASN A 103 -8.09 12.45 7.16
N TRP A 104 -7.44 12.50 8.32
CA TRP A 104 -8.01 12.08 9.59
C TRP A 104 -9.36 12.73 9.88
N ARG A 105 -10.32 11.92 10.34
CA ARG A 105 -11.70 12.32 10.70
C ARG A 105 -12.52 12.96 9.57
N ARG A 106 -11.96 13.00 8.35
CA ARG A 106 -12.60 13.52 7.14
C ARG A 106 -12.95 12.40 6.18
N SER A 107 -11.95 11.63 5.77
CA SER A 107 -12.13 10.65 4.70
C SER A 107 -12.80 9.37 5.18
N THR A 108 -12.54 8.92 6.41
CA THR A 108 -13.16 7.70 6.95
C THR A 108 -14.69 7.76 7.00
N PRO A 109 -15.35 8.81 7.54
CA PRO A 109 -16.81 8.92 7.48
C PRO A 109 -17.36 8.95 6.03
N ASN A 110 -16.65 9.60 5.11
CA ASN A 110 -17.04 9.65 3.71
C ASN A 110 -16.96 8.26 3.06
N MET A 111 -15.88 7.52 3.32
CA MET A 111 -15.68 6.17 2.80
C MET A 111 -16.76 5.20 3.28
N LEU A 112 -17.04 5.18 4.59
CA LEU A 112 -18.10 4.34 5.15
C LEU A 112 -19.47 4.66 4.51
N ARG A 113 -19.80 5.95 4.36
CA ARG A 113 -21.03 6.37 3.69
C ARG A 113 -21.09 5.96 2.22
N ARG A 114 -19.95 5.99 1.51
CA ARG A 114 -19.87 5.57 0.10
C ARG A 114 -20.05 4.06 -0.05
N MET A 115 -19.45 3.27 0.84
CA MET A 115 -19.64 1.81 0.87
C MET A 115 -21.11 1.46 1.18
N GLU A 116 -21.73 2.15 2.13
CA GLU A 116 -23.16 2.00 2.44
C GLU A 116 -24.04 2.26 1.20
N LEU A 117 -23.84 3.39 0.52
CA LEU A 117 -24.56 3.73 -0.71
C LEU A 117 -24.32 2.72 -1.84
N ALA A 118 -23.09 2.24 -2.00
CA ALA A 118 -22.78 1.22 -3.01
C ALA A 118 -23.53 -0.10 -2.74
N ARG A 119 -23.65 -0.49 -1.46
CA ARG A 119 -24.47 -1.65 -1.05
C ARG A 119 -25.96 -1.43 -1.31
N GLU A 120 -26.48 -0.23 -1.06
CA GLU A 120 -27.87 0.12 -1.44
C GLU A 120 -28.12 -0.01 -2.95
N GLU A 121 -27.09 0.24 -3.79
CA GLU A 121 -27.12 0.03 -5.24
C GLU A 121 -26.88 -1.44 -5.68
N GLY A 122 -26.65 -2.36 -4.74
CA GLY A 122 -26.43 -3.78 -5.01
C GLY A 122 -24.98 -4.18 -5.29
N VAL A 123 -23.99 -3.33 -4.96
CA VAL A 123 -22.58 -3.69 -4.99
C VAL A 123 -22.22 -4.33 -3.63
N GLU A 124 -21.78 -5.59 -3.64
CA GLU A 124 -21.30 -6.29 -2.46
C GLU A 124 -19.89 -5.78 -2.09
N ILE A 125 -19.82 -4.75 -1.24
CA ILE A 125 -18.56 -4.17 -0.78
C ILE A 125 -18.46 -4.16 0.76
N TYR A 126 -17.34 -4.68 1.24
CA TYR A 126 -17.02 -4.91 2.65
C TYR A 126 -15.58 -4.48 2.94
N CYS A 127 -15.17 -4.51 4.20
CA CYS A 127 -13.80 -4.23 4.57
C CYS A 127 -13.37 -4.97 5.83
N ASP A 128 -12.06 -5.04 6.01
CA ASP A 128 -11.47 -5.42 7.28
C ASP A 128 -10.62 -4.27 7.86
N ALA A 129 -10.39 -4.30 9.17
CA ALA A 129 -9.52 -3.35 9.86
C ALA A 129 -8.86 -3.98 11.09
N TYR A 130 -7.66 -3.51 11.40
CA TYR A 130 -6.96 -3.86 12.64
C TYR A 130 -7.14 -2.78 13.71
N PRO A 131 -7.21 -3.15 15.01
CA PRO A 131 -7.51 -2.22 16.09
C PRO A 131 -6.27 -1.48 16.61
N TYR A 132 -5.47 -0.91 15.70
CA TYR A 132 -4.26 -0.16 16.03
C TYR A 132 -4.15 1.09 15.16
N THR A 133 -3.53 2.15 15.69
CA THR A 133 -3.25 3.39 14.95
C THR A 133 -1.97 3.33 14.10
N ALA A 134 -1.28 2.19 14.17
CA ALA A 134 -0.02 1.96 13.49
C ALA A 134 -0.15 0.91 12.40
N GLY A 135 0.49 1.14 11.24
CA GLY A 135 0.73 0.12 10.23
C GLY A 135 2.09 -0.56 10.43
N SER A 136 2.34 -1.61 9.66
CA SER A 136 3.67 -2.20 9.54
C SER A 136 3.96 -2.63 8.11
N THR A 137 5.13 -2.26 7.59
CA THR A 137 5.56 -2.61 6.25
C THR A 137 7.08 -2.48 6.11
N GLN A 138 7.63 -2.54 4.90
CA GLN A 138 9.05 -2.28 4.65
C GLN A 138 9.34 -0.77 4.52
N LEU A 139 10.48 -0.33 5.06
CA LEU A 139 10.88 1.09 5.03
C LEU A 139 11.04 1.62 3.60
N ILE A 140 11.29 0.76 2.61
CA ILE A 140 11.38 1.16 1.19
C ILE A 140 10.13 1.86 0.66
N HIS A 141 8.97 1.66 1.28
CA HIS A 141 7.71 2.26 0.83
C HIS A 141 7.61 3.76 1.10
N ILE A 142 8.60 4.36 1.77
CA ILE A 142 8.73 5.83 1.80
C ILE A 142 9.23 6.40 0.46
N LEU A 143 9.84 5.56 -0.40
CA LEU A 143 10.42 5.99 -1.67
C LEU A 143 9.38 5.96 -2.80
N PRO A 144 9.52 6.82 -3.83
CA PRO A 144 8.72 6.74 -5.04
C PRO A 144 8.76 5.32 -5.65
N PRO A 145 7.62 4.72 -6.07
CA PRO A 145 7.56 3.35 -6.55
C PRO A 145 8.52 3.05 -7.71
N GLU A 146 8.76 4.03 -8.60
CA GLU A 146 9.69 3.93 -9.72
C GLU A 146 11.15 3.64 -9.29
N CYS A 147 11.51 3.92 -8.03
CA CYS A 147 12.84 3.62 -7.51
C CYS A 147 13.13 2.12 -7.46
N GLN A 148 12.09 1.28 -7.41
CA GLN A 148 12.23 -0.17 -7.34
C GLN A 148 12.45 -0.81 -8.72
N GLU A 149 12.41 -0.02 -9.80
CA GLU A 149 12.73 -0.49 -11.14
C GLU A 149 14.17 -1.05 -11.18
N GLY A 150 14.32 -2.25 -11.75
CA GLY A 150 15.59 -2.98 -11.74
C GLY A 150 15.87 -3.80 -10.47
N GLY A 151 15.02 -3.70 -9.45
CA GLY A 151 15.06 -4.51 -8.24
C GLY A 151 15.88 -3.92 -7.09
N LEU A 152 15.74 -4.52 -5.90
CA LEU A 152 16.27 -3.98 -4.63
C LEU A 152 17.80 -3.83 -4.61
N GLY A 153 18.54 -4.69 -5.31
CA GLY A 153 20.00 -4.60 -5.40
C GLY A 153 20.46 -3.32 -6.09
N VAL A 154 19.86 -3.01 -7.25
CA VAL A 154 20.13 -1.78 -8.03
C VAL A 154 19.74 -0.55 -7.23
N LEU A 155 18.58 -0.58 -6.56
CA LEU A 155 18.15 0.51 -5.69
C LEU A 155 19.14 0.76 -4.54
N SER A 156 19.62 -0.28 -3.88
CA SER A 156 20.59 -0.17 -2.79
C SER A 156 21.90 0.48 -3.23
N GLU A 157 22.38 0.15 -4.43
CA GLU A 157 23.57 0.77 -5.03
C GLU A 157 23.31 2.24 -5.41
N ASN A 158 22.18 2.51 -6.09
CA ASN A 158 21.79 3.87 -6.48
C ASN A 158 21.65 4.80 -5.27
N LEU A 159 21.13 4.29 -4.14
CA LEU A 159 21.02 5.03 -2.89
C LEU A 159 22.38 5.40 -2.28
N ARG A 160 23.52 4.94 -2.81
CA ARG A 160 24.86 5.42 -2.43
C ARG A 160 25.33 6.62 -3.25
N GLU A 161 24.68 6.90 -4.38
CA GLU A 161 25.05 7.97 -5.30
C GLU A 161 24.43 9.32 -4.89
N PRO A 162 25.22 10.39 -4.67
CA PRO A 162 24.70 11.68 -4.24
C PRO A 162 23.70 12.33 -5.21
N SER A 163 23.89 12.14 -6.52
CA SER A 163 23.00 12.67 -7.56
C SER A 163 21.63 11.99 -7.50
N PHE A 164 21.60 10.67 -7.27
CA PHE A 164 20.36 9.91 -7.11
C PHE A 164 19.62 10.33 -5.84
N ARG A 165 20.32 10.47 -4.70
CA ARG A 165 19.73 10.99 -3.45
C ARG A 165 19.08 12.35 -3.63
N ALA A 166 19.77 13.29 -4.27
CA ALA A 166 19.23 14.61 -4.54
C ALA A 166 17.97 14.56 -5.43
N HIS A 167 17.99 13.71 -6.46
CA HIS A 167 16.85 13.51 -7.35
C HIS A 167 15.64 12.91 -6.61
N ILE A 168 15.84 11.84 -5.84
CA ILE A 168 14.76 11.16 -5.11
C ILE A 168 14.22 12.03 -3.98
N ARG A 169 15.07 12.77 -3.25
CA ARG A 169 14.60 13.75 -2.26
C ARG A 169 13.68 14.78 -2.91
N HIS A 170 14.08 15.37 -4.03
CA HIS A 170 13.24 16.32 -4.76
C HIS A 170 11.91 15.69 -5.21
N ARG A 171 11.96 14.45 -5.70
CA ARG A 171 10.77 13.69 -6.10
C ARG A 171 9.82 13.43 -4.93
N MET A 172 10.36 13.09 -3.76
CA MET A 172 9.62 12.92 -2.51
C MET A 172 8.97 14.22 -2.05
N GLU A 173 9.69 15.34 -2.09
CA GLU A 173 9.20 16.65 -1.64
C GLU A 173 8.12 17.26 -2.56
N THR A 174 8.09 16.89 -3.84
CA THR A 174 7.23 17.53 -4.85
C THR A 174 6.18 16.60 -5.48
N GLY A 175 6.32 15.28 -5.33
CA GLY A 175 5.42 14.30 -5.89
C GLY A 175 4.03 14.30 -5.24
N SER A 176 3.00 14.04 -6.06
CA SER A 176 1.60 13.96 -5.61
C SER A 176 0.87 12.73 -6.14
N ASP A 177 1.56 11.89 -6.90
CA ASP A 177 1.06 10.71 -7.63
C ASP A 177 1.40 9.39 -6.94
N PHE A 178 2.09 9.44 -5.79
CA PHE A 178 2.35 8.29 -4.93
C PHE A 178 2.23 8.70 -3.46
N GLU A 179 2.20 7.70 -2.57
CA GLU A 179 2.07 7.94 -1.13
C GLU A 179 3.43 8.14 -0.49
N ASN A 180 3.73 9.38 -0.13
CA ASN A 180 4.93 9.69 0.63
C ASN A 180 4.64 9.64 2.14
N ILE A 181 4.78 8.46 2.73
CA ILE A 181 4.51 8.22 4.16
C ILE A 181 5.30 9.20 5.05
N SER A 182 6.57 9.46 4.75
CA SER A 182 7.40 10.33 5.60
C SER A 182 6.91 11.78 5.65
N LEU A 183 6.33 12.29 4.56
CA LEU A 183 5.71 13.61 4.56
C LEU A 183 4.28 13.61 5.11
N LEU A 184 3.55 12.51 4.97
CA LEU A 184 2.18 12.37 5.50
C LEU A 184 2.15 12.33 7.03
N VAL A 185 3.13 11.68 7.66
CA VAL A 185 3.13 11.45 9.11
C VAL A 185 4.29 12.09 9.84
N GLY A 186 5.39 12.39 9.16
CA GLY A 186 6.62 12.90 9.78
C GLY A 186 7.57 11.78 10.22
N TRP A 187 8.87 12.04 10.11
CA TRP A 187 9.95 11.09 10.45
C TRP A 187 9.95 10.66 11.93
N GLU A 188 9.32 11.43 12.81
CA GLU A 188 9.11 11.10 14.21
C GLU A 188 8.05 10.01 14.42
N ASN A 189 7.24 9.70 13.41
CA ASN A 189 6.18 8.69 13.46
C ASN A 189 6.53 7.43 12.67
N ILE A 190 7.75 7.31 12.13
CA ILE A 190 8.25 6.11 11.45
C ILE A 190 9.33 5.47 12.31
N VAL A 191 9.08 4.27 12.80
CA VAL A 191 9.98 3.48 13.65
C VAL A 191 10.65 2.39 12.82
N ALA A 192 11.98 2.30 12.86
CA ALA A 192 12.68 1.13 12.32
C ALA A 192 12.43 -0.08 13.25
N SER A 193 11.55 -1.00 12.84
CA SER A 193 11.13 -2.12 13.69
C SER A 193 12.10 -3.30 13.65
N SER A 194 12.71 -3.57 12.50
CA SER A 194 13.74 -4.61 12.39
C SER A 194 14.83 -4.21 11.40
N VAL A 195 16.07 -4.53 11.77
CA VAL A 195 17.25 -4.36 10.92
C VAL A 195 18.09 -5.64 10.96
N THR A 196 18.90 -5.89 9.95
CA THR A 196 19.70 -7.11 9.84
C THR A 196 21.15 -6.92 10.28
N LEU A 197 21.74 -5.74 10.06
CA LEU A 197 23.15 -5.51 10.34
C LEU A 197 23.43 -5.33 11.84
N PRO A 198 24.47 -5.99 12.40
CA PRO A 198 24.82 -5.86 13.81
C PRO A 198 25.05 -4.42 14.27
N GLN A 199 25.68 -3.59 13.44
CA GLN A 199 25.94 -2.18 13.76
C GLN A 199 24.66 -1.33 13.83
N HIS A 200 23.59 -1.74 13.16
CA HIS A 200 22.31 -1.04 13.16
C HIS A 200 21.36 -1.52 14.26
N LYS A 201 21.71 -2.57 15.01
CA LYS A 201 20.85 -3.07 16.11
C LYS A 201 20.52 -2.01 17.16
N CYS A 202 21.37 -1.00 17.33
CA CYS A 202 21.08 0.13 18.22
C CYS A 202 19.94 1.04 17.70
N PHE A 203 19.53 0.89 16.44
CA PHE A 203 18.46 1.65 15.79
C PHE A 203 17.08 0.97 15.88
N GLU A 204 17.02 -0.32 16.23
CA GLU A 204 15.73 -1.02 16.38
C GLU A 204 14.86 -0.37 17.46
N GLY A 205 13.59 -0.16 17.13
CA GLY A 205 12.62 0.52 17.99
C GLY A 205 12.79 2.03 18.07
N LYS A 206 13.69 2.64 17.28
CA LYS A 206 13.86 4.09 17.20
C LYS A 206 13.17 4.66 15.98
N THR A 207 12.71 5.90 16.10
CA THR A 207 12.17 6.62 14.96
C THR A 207 13.28 7.05 14.01
N ILE A 208 12.97 7.21 12.72
CA ILE A 208 13.97 7.73 11.75
C ILE A 208 14.50 9.09 12.20
N ALA A 209 13.66 9.95 12.79
CA ALA A 209 14.10 11.22 13.38
C ALA A 209 15.09 11.03 14.55
N GLN A 210 14.88 10.02 15.41
CA GLN A 210 15.81 9.71 16.50
C GLN A 210 17.13 9.15 15.99
N ILE A 211 17.10 8.27 14.98
CA ILE A 211 18.31 7.71 14.36
C ILE A 211 19.11 8.84 13.69
N ALA A 212 18.43 9.71 12.94
CA ALA A 212 19.04 10.88 12.31
C ALA A 212 19.70 11.79 13.36
N ALA A 213 19.07 12.01 14.51
CA ALA A 213 19.65 12.78 15.62
C ALA A 213 20.89 12.09 16.25
N MET A 214 20.87 10.77 16.41
CA MET A 214 22.01 9.99 16.91
C MET A 214 23.22 10.09 15.97
N GLU A 215 22.97 10.03 14.67
CA GLU A 215 23.98 10.10 13.61
C GLU A 215 24.34 11.55 13.22
N GLN A 216 23.64 12.55 13.75
CA GLN A 216 23.77 13.96 13.39
C GLN A 216 23.58 14.23 11.89
N LYS A 217 22.57 13.58 11.29
CA LYS A 217 22.23 13.66 9.86
C LYS A 217 20.84 14.25 9.63
N ASP A 218 20.59 14.70 8.41
CA ASP A 218 19.23 14.97 7.94
C ASP A 218 18.44 13.63 7.87
N PRO A 219 17.14 13.60 8.23
CA PRO A 219 16.34 12.38 8.18
C PRO A 219 16.28 11.67 6.82
N PHE A 220 16.31 12.42 5.70
CA PHE A 220 16.39 11.82 4.37
C PHE A 220 17.69 11.06 4.18
N ASP A 221 18.83 11.68 4.50
CA ASP A 221 20.14 11.04 4.38
C ASP A 221 20.24 9.81 5.29
N CYS A 222 19.73 9.91 6.52
CA CYS A 222 19.64 8.79 7.43
C CYS A 222 18.81 7.62 6.87
N ALA A 223 17.64 7.90 6.30
CA ALA A 223 16.80 6.88 5.70
C ALA A 223 17.47 6.23 4.47
N PHE A 224 18.10 7.03 3.61
CA PHE A 224 18.82 6.54 2.44
C PHE A 224 20.04 5.68 2.82
N ASP A 225 20.78 6.06 3.85
CA ASP A 225 21.89 5.25 4.39
C ASP A 225 21.39 3.90 4.90
N LEU A 226 20.34 3.90 5.74
CA LEU A 226 19.74 2.67 6.26
C LEU A 226 19.29 1.74 5.13
N LEU A 227 18.56 2.27 4.15
CA LEU A 227 18.06 1.49 3.01
C LEU A 227 19.21 0.95 2.15
N ALA A 228 20.27 1.73 1.91
CA ALA A 228 21.42 1.31 1.11
C ALA A 228 22.27 0.23 1.80
N ASP A 229 22.46 0.34 3.11
CA ASP A 229 23.29 -0.58 3.89
C ASP A 229 22.58 -1.90 4.19
N GLU A 230 21.29 -1.83 4.53
CA GLU A 230 20.45 -3.00 4.86
C GLU A 230 19.89 -3.70 3.61
N HIS A 231 20.35 -3.34 2.42
CA HIS A 231 19.82 -3.86 1.15
C HIS A 231 18.29 -3.79 1.07
N CYS A 232 17.71 -2.66 1.48
CA CYS A 232 16.27 -2.43 1.50
C CYS A 232 15.46 -3.36 2.43
N ALA A 233 16.09 -4.14 3.31
CA ALA A 233 15.44 -5.14 4.16
C ALA A 233 14.89 -4.59 5.50
N VAL A 234 15.00 -3.28 5.74
CA VAL A 234 14.49 -2.64 6.97
C VAL A 234 12.96 -2.70 6.99
N SER A 235 12.38 -3.21 8.07
CA SER A 235 10.94 -3.06 8.33
C SER A 235 10.67 -1.81 9.16
N MET A 236 9.46 -1.27 9.01
CA MET A 236 8.98 -0.14 9.78
C MET A 236 7.63 -0.39 10.44
N ILE A 237 7.41 0.32 11.53
CA ILE A 237 6.10 0.61 12.11
C ILE A 237 5.85 2.10 11.94
N ASP A 238 4.71 2.48 11.39
CA ASP A 238 4.34 3.88 11.16
C ASP A 238 3.03 4.25 11.85
N PHE A 239 2.98 5.40 12.52
CA PHE A 239 1.76 5.88 13.17
C PHE A 239 0.99 6.77 12.20
N ILE A 240 0.05 6.15 11.48
CA ILE A 240 -0.52 6.68 10.24
C ILE A 240 -1.97 7.14 10.35
N THR A 241 -2.71 6.66 11.35
CA THR A 241 -4.16 6.89 11.49
C THR A 241 -4.55 7.56 12.80
N ALA A 242 -5.71 8.21 12.80
CA ALA A 242 -6.36 8.68 14.02
C ALA A 242 -7.15 7.55 14.69
N GLU A 243 -7.10 7.48 16.02
CA GLU A 243 -7.85 6.48 16.81
C GLU A 243 -9.36 6.54 16.53
N GLU A 244 -9.92 7.74 16.40
CA GLU A 244 -11.36 7.89 16.14
C GLU A 244 -11.78 7.35 14.76
N ASP A 245 -10.88 7.35 13.78
CA ASP A 245 -11.17 6.76 12.47
C ASP A 245 -11.20 5.23 12.56
N ILE A 246 -10.24 4.63 13.27
CA ILE A 246 -10.23 3.19 13.52
C ILE A 246 -11.48 2.77 14.31
N GLU A 247 -11.85 3.51 15.35
CA GLU A 247 -13.09 3.26 16.09
C GLU A 247 -14.33 3.36 15.19
N ALA A 248 -14.38 4.34 14.28
CA ALA A 248 -15.52 4.49 13.37
C ALA A 248 -15.64 3.28 12.43
N ILE A 249 -14.52 2.81 11.86
CA ILE A 249 -14.49 1.64 10.99
C ILE A 249 -14.91 0.38 11.76
N LEU A 250 -14.39 0.17 12.97
CA LEU A 250 -14.70 -0.99 13.80
C LEU A 250 -16.14 -1.00 14.35
N ARG A 251 -16.84 0.13 14.34
CA ARG A 251 -18.27 0.22 14.70
C ARG A 251 -19.20 -0.10 13.54
N ASP A 252 -18.71 -0.09 12.30
CA ASP A 252 -19.50 -0.47 11.14
C ASP A 252 -19.73 -2.00 11.15
N GLU A 253 -21.01 -2.42 11.05
CA GLU A 253 -21.40 -3.84 11.13
C GLU A 253 -20.87 -4.68 9.96
N THR A 254 -20.39 -4.02 8.89
CA THR A 254 -19.82 -4.66 7.70
C THR A 254 -18.30 -4.79 7.76
N THR A 255 -17.67 -4.37 8.86
CA THR A 255 -16.23 -4.49 9.08
C THR A 255 -15.86 -5.80 9.77
N CYS A 256 -14.87 -6.51 9.22
CA CYS A 256 -14.21 -7.63 9.88
C CYS A 256 -12.98 -7.17 10.67
N VAL A 257 -12.80 -7.68 11.89
CA VAL A 257 -11.60 -7.39 12.68
C VAL A 257 -10.48 -8.36 12.29
N ILE A 258 -9.32 -7.82 11.94
CA ILE A 258 -8.12 -8.60 11.58
C ILE A 258 -6.91 -8.22 12.44
N SER A 259 -5.82 -8.95 12.22
CA SER A 259 -4.48 -8.59 12.68
C SER A 259 -3.57 -8.42 11.46
N ASP A 260 -2.80 -7.34 11.44
CA ASP A 260 -1.78 -7.02 10.43
C ASP A 260 -0.36 -7.35 10.95
N SER A 261 -0.25 -8.01 12.12
CA SER A 261 1.06 -8.27 12.72
C SER A 261 1.61 -9.64 12.29
N THR A 262 2.37 -9.67 11.19
CA THR A 262 3.71 -10.30 11.05
C THR A 262 4.05 -10.63 9.58
N TYR A 263 5.23 -10.21 9.12
CA TYR A 263 5.90 -10.93 8.02
C TYR A 263 6.35 -12.29 8.56
N PRO A 264 6.04 -13.42 7.89
CA PRO A 264 6.58 -14.71 8.29
C PRO A 264 8.11 -14.64 8.23
N THR A 265 8.76 -14.96 9.36
CA THR A 265 10.21 -15.19 9.46
C THR A 265 10.61 -16.50 8.81
#